data_AF-A0A2E4AEH1-F1
#
_entry.id   AF-A0A2E4AEH1-F1
#
_cell.length_a   1.000
_cell.length_b   1.000
_cell.length_c   1.000
_cell.angle_alpha   90.00
_cell.angle_beta   90.00
_cell.angle_gamma   90.00
#
_symmetry.space_group_name_H-M   'P 1'
#
loop_
_entity.id
_entity.type
_entity.pdbx_description
1 polymer ?
#
loop_
_entity_poly.entity_id
_entity_poly.type
_entity_poly.pdbx_seq_one_letter_code
_entity_poly.pdbx_strand_id
1 'polypeptide(L)'
;MLLAELEIFHSRTNAPTRRVALGYTYLPLQNGSGNGAVLLAGIIARFIPDIDEDFYDDYKKLLYQLQRGERISQPRLRHRFQEDKIGLARTVHQLQEFEGKYRFIFELNEAAAEQNILAAAYSISQFAYRERPAVVNLMHKAVKWRGEVGTDFISYLLSRHDKFVADLGHESSESWALKVLGISITNPDDDEVKKQFRKLLRSTHPDTGSDDVKVDVARRIQDLTEARRILLR
;
A
#
# COMPACT_ATOMS: atom_id res chain seq x y z
N MET A 1 -17.86 4.24 -9.14
CA MET A 1 -17.30 3.59 -10.34
C MET A 1 -16.23 2.59 -9.92
N LEU A 2 -16.19 1.40 -10.51
CA LEU A 2 -15.13 0.42 -10.25
C LEU A 2 -13.84 0.84 -10.97
N LEU A 3 -12.72 0.89 -10.24
CA LEU A 3 -11.42 1.31 -10.76
C LEU A 3 -10.42 0.16 -10.90
N ALA A 4 -10.45 -0.79 -9.96
CA ALA A 4 -9.66 -2.02 -10.01
C ALA A 4 -10.32 -3.11 -9.15
N GLU A 5 -10.05 -4.37 -9.47
CA GLU A 5 -10.56 -5.54 -8.75
C GLU A 5 -9.54 -6.68 -8.75
N LEU A 6 -9.44 -7.38 -7.62
CA LEU A 6 -8.70 -8.62 -7.45
C LEU A 6 -9.57 -9.66 -6.76
N GLU A 7 -9.87 -10.73 -7.46
CA GLU A 7 -10.51 -11.93 -6.90
C GLU A 7 -9.45 -12.95 -6.50
N ILE A 8 -9.65 -13.56 -5.32
CA ILE A 8 -8.73 -14.48 -4.70
C ILE A 8 -9.49 -15.73 -4.29
N PHE A 9 -8.89 -16.89 -4.55
CA PHE A 9 -9.33 -18.17 -4.03
C PHE A 9 -8.35 -18.66 -2.99
N HIS A 10 -8.84 -19.08 -1.84
CA HIS A 10 -7.98 -19.46 -0.73
C HIS A 10 -8.55 -20.60 0.11
N SER A 11 -7.68 -21.30 0.81
CA SER A 11 -8.12 -22.26 1.82
C SER A 11 -8.69 -21.51 3.02
N ARG A 12 -9.77 -22.04 3.60
CA ARG A 12 -10.33 -21.55 4.86
C ARG A 12 -9.32 -21.68 6.00
N THR A 13 -9.38 -20.81 7.00
CA THR A 13 -8.42 -20.76 8.12
C THR A 13 -8.24 -22.11 8.84
N ASN A 14 -9.32 -22.89 8.96
CA ASN A 14 -9.31 -24.18 9.66
C ASN A 14 -9.05 -25.39 8.74
N ALA A 15 -8.80 -25.17 7.46
CA ALA A 15 -8.49 -26.25 6.53
C ALA A 15 -7.06 -26.77 6.75
N PRO A 16 -6.80 -28.09 6.65
CA PRO A 16 -5.47 -28.64 6.82
C PRO A 16 -4.50 -28.19 5.71
N THR A 17 -5.02 -27.79 4.55
CA THR A 17 -4.22 -27.28 3.43
C THR A 17 -4.16 -25.75 3.44
N ARG A 18 -3.00 -25.18 3.11
CA ARG A 18 -2.78 -23.74 2.95
C ARG A 18 -2.53 -23.36 1.49
N ARG A 19 -3.61 -23.09 0.75
CA ARG A 19 -3.58 -22.86 -0.70
C ARG A 19 -4.12 -21.47 -1.06
N VAL A 20 -3.54 -20.87 -2.09
CA VAL A 20 -3.96 -19.59 -2.69
C VAL A 20 -3.94 -19.71 -4.21
N ALA A 21 -4.95 -19.16 -4.88
CA ALA A 21 -5.06 -19.09 -6.33
C ALA A 21 -5.65 -17.72 -6.73
N LEU A 22 -5.29 -17.22 -7.92
CA LEU A 22 -5.85 -15.98 -8.46
C LEU A 22 -7.16 -16.26 -9.19
N GLY A 23 -8.15 -15.42 -8.93
CA GLY A 23 -9.42 -15.38 -9.64
C GLY A 23 -9.39 -14.46 -10.85
N TYR A 24 -10.55 -13.87 -11.14
CA TYR A 24 -10.65 -12.71 -12.01
C TYR A 24 -9.81 -11.53 -11.50
N THR A 25 -9.17 -10.84 -12.44
CA THR A 25 -8.36 -9.66 -12.15
C THR A 25 -8.67 -8.55 -13.14
N TYR A 26 -8.95 -7.38 -12.60
CA TYR A 26 -9.05 -6.14 -13.36
C TYR A 26 -8.10 -5.13 -12.73
N LEU A 27 -6.86 -5.12 -13.23
CA LEU A 27 -5.76 -4.33 -12.68
C LEU A 27 -5.23 -3.35 -13.74
N PRO A 28 -6.01 -2.33 -14.13
CA PRO A 28 -5.57 -1.37 -15.15
C PRO A 28 -4.32 -0.62 -14.68
N LEU A 29 -3.38 -0.45 -15.60
CA LEU A 29 -2.11 0.23 -15.36
C LEU A 29 -1.95 1.37 -16.36
N GLN A 30 -1.54 2.54 -15.87
CA GLN A 30 -1.26 3.72 -16.69
C GLN A 30 0.10 4.29 -16.24
N ASN A 31 1.09 4.26 -17.13
CA ASN A 31 2.45 4.81 -16.91
C ASN A 31 3.11 4.44 -15.57
N GLY A 32 3.06 3.16 -15.17
CA GLY A 32 3.69 2.66 -13.95
C GLY A 32 2.95 2.92 -12.63
N SER A 33 1.86 3.71 -12.62
CA SER A 33 1.10 4.06 -11.41
C SER A 33 -0.42 4.05 -11.63
N GLY A 34 -0.96 2.96 -12.21
CA GLY A 34 -2.41 2.85 -12.41
C GLY A 34 -3.17 2.30 -11.20
N ASN A 35 -4.50 2.37 -11.28
CA ASN A 35 -5.43 1.94 -10.24
C ASN A 35 -5.21 0.48 -9.79
N GLY A 36 -4.77 -0.40 -10.70
CA GLY A 36 -4.36 -1.76 -10.34
C GLY A 36 -3.21 -1.79 -9.33
N ALA A 37 -2.15 -1.02 -9.57
CA ALA A 37 -1.02 -0.93 -8.66
C ALA A 37 -1.41 -0.31 -7.30
N VAL A 38 -2.33 0.67 -7.31
CA VAL A 38 -2.88 1.29 -6.09
C VAL A 38 -3.69 0.28 -5.28
N LEU A 39 -4.53 -0.53 -5.93
CA LEU A 39 -5.27 -1.61 -5.25
C LEU A 39 -4.33 -2.61 -4.61
N LEU A 40 -3.33 -3.11 -5.35
CA LEU A 40 -2.36 -4.07 -4.81
C LEU A 40 -1.61 -3.49 -3.61
N ALA A 41 -1.16 -2.24 -3.71
CA ALA A 41 -0.53 -1.54 -2.60
C ALA A 41 -1.47 -1.38 -1.39
N GLY A 42 -2.75 -1.08 -1.62
CA GLY A 42 -3.77 -1.00 -0.55
C GLY A 42 -3.98 -2.32 0.18
N ILE A 43 -4.01 -3.44 -0.54
CA ILE A 43 -4.08 -4.79 0.07
C ILE A 43 -2.86 -5.00 0.98
N ILE A 44 -1.65 -4.67 0.50
CA ILE A 44 -0.44 -4.79 1.32
C ILE A 44 -0.54 -3.92 2.57
N ALA A 45 -0.88 -2.64 2.44
CA ALA A 45 -1.01 -1.74 3.57
C ALA A 45 -2.05 -2.22 4.59
N ARG A 46 -3.15 -2.84 4.12
CA ARG A 46 -4.20 -3.34 5.00
C ARG A 46 -3.77 -4.58 5.78
N PHE A 47 -3.12 -5.55 5.13
CA PHE A 47 -2.89 -6.87 5.73
C PHE A 47 -1.48 -7.08 6.29
N ILE A 48 -0.49 -6.25 5.92
CA ILE A 48 0.88 -6.40 6.44
C ILE A 48 0.99 -6.30 7.97
N PRO A 49 0.18 -5.49 8.70
CA PRO A 49 0.25 -5.46 10.16
C PRO A 49 -0.22 -6.75 10.82
N ASP A 50 -0.98 -7.58 10.09
CA ASP A 50 -1.63 -8.79 10.59
C ASP A 50 -0.79 -10.06 10.35
N ILE A 51 0.44 -9.94 9.83
CA ILE A 51 1.37 -11.07 9.64
C ILE A 51 2.59 -10.96 10.57
N ASP A 52 3.17 -12.11 10.91
CA ASP A 52 4.42 -12.20 11.67
C ASP A 52 5.58 -11.43 10.99
N GLU A 53 6.40 -10.73 11.76
CA GLU A 53 7.57 -9.98 11.26
C GLU A 53 8.56 -10.90 10.54
N ASP A 54 8.66 -12.18 10.95
CA ASP A 54 9.50 -13.18 10.29
C ASP A 54 9.15 -13.37 8.80
N PHE A 55 7.90 -13.07 8.42
CA PHE A 55 7.44 -13.17 7.04
C PHE A 55 7.75 -11.94 6.18
N TYR A 56 8.18 -10.83 6.78
CA TYR A 56 8.42 -9.59 6.03
C TYR A 56 9.59 -9.77 5.06
N ASP A 57 10.61 -10.50 5.45
CA ASP A 57 11.77 -10.75 4.59
C ASP A 57 11.48 -11.77 3.49
N ASP A 58 10.65 -12.79 3.75
CA ASP A 58 10.18 -13.72 2.70
C ASP A 58 9.30 -12.97 1.68
N TYR A 59 8.42 -12.07 2.15
CA TYR A 59 7.62 -11.19 1.29
C TYR A 59 8.49 -10.28 0.40
N LYS A 60 9.48 -9.58 0.97
CA LYS A 60 10.40 -8.72 0.19
C LYS A 60 11.17 -9.51 -0.86
N LYS A 61 11.68 -10.69 -0.48
CA LYS A 61 12.38 -11.60 -1.41
C LYS A 61 11.44 -12.02 -2.54
N LEU A 62 10.20 -12.42 -2.23
CA LEU A 62 9.19 -12.79 -3.22
C LEU A 62 8.94 -11.66 -4.23
N LEU A 63 8.76 -10.41 -3.77
CA LEU A 63 8.56 -9.27 -4.67
C LEU A 63 9.74 -9.06 -5.61
N TYR A 64 10.97 -9.18 -5.11
CA TYR A 64 12.17 -9.05 -5.95
C TYR A 64 12.23 -10.13 -7.04
N GLN A 65 11.92 -11.38 -6.69
CA GLN A 65 11.87 -12.49 -7.64
C GLN A 65 10.79 -12.30 -8.71
N LEU A 66 9.58 -11.87 -8.30
CA LEU A 66 8.47 -11.60 -9.21
C LEU A 66 8.77 -10.42 -10.15
N GLN A 67 9.41 -9.38 -9.64
CA GLN A 67 9.88 -8.24 -10.43
C GLN A 67 10.79 -8.70 -11.58
N ARG A 68 11.69 -9.64 -11.29
CA ARG A 68 12.66 -10.21 -12.24
C ARG A 68 12.11 -11.36 -13.09
N GLY A 69 10.85 -11.74 -12.88
CA GLY A 69 10.23 -12.85 -13.60
C GLY A 69 10.88 -14.20 -13.31
N GLU A 70 11.49 -14.35 -12.13
CA GLU A 70 12.11 -15.60 -11.70
C GLU A 70 11.05 -16.65 -11.36
N ARG A 71 11.46 -17.92 -11.45
CA ARG A 71 10.64 -19.02 -10.95
C ARG A 71 10.59 -18.98 -9.43
N ILE A 72 9.39 -18.96 -8.87
CA ILE A 72 9.17 -18.89 -7.43
C ILE A 72 9.12 -20.30 -6.84
N SER A 73 10.08 -20.64 -5.98
CA SER A 73 10.01 -21.82 -5.14
C SER A 73 8.86 -21.70 -4.13
N GLN A 74 8.08 -22.76 -4.00
CA GLN A 74 6.91 -22.84 -3.12
C GLN A 74 7.20 -23.77 -1.93
N PRO A 75 6.61 -23.56 -0.75
CA PRO A 75 5.63 -22.51 -0.40
C PRO A 75 6.26 -21.14 -0.10
N ARG A 76 5.43 -20.09 -0.08
CA ARG A 76 5.79 -18.72 0.38
C ARG A 76 4.83 -18.29 1.48
N LEU A 77 5.31 -17.61 2.52
CA LEU A 77 4.51 -17.28 3.70
C LEU A 77 3.69 -18.47 4.24
N ARG A 78 4.26 -19.69 4.22
CA ARG A 78 3.62 -20.97 4.58
C ARG A 78 2.39 -21.38 3.73
N HIS A 79 2.15 -20.73 2.60
CA HIS A 79 1.06 -21.03 1.68
C HIS A 79 1.59 -21.43 0.31
N ARG A 80 0.84 -22.31 -0.37
CA ARG A 80 1.15 -22.77 -1.73
C ARG A 80 0.30 -22.00 -2.74
N PHE A 81 0.94 -21.39 -3.71
CA PHE A 81 0.28 -20.83 -4.88
C PHE A 81 -0.05 -21.92 -5.92
N GLN A 82 -1.26 -21.89 -6.48
CA GLN A 82 -1.73 -22.86 -7.48
C GLN A 82 -2.78 -22.25 -8.43
N GLU A 83 -3.08 -22.95 -9.52
CA GLU A 83 -4.14 -22.56 -10.47
C GLU A 83 -5.50 -23.15 -10.12
N ASP A 84 -5.54 -24.36 -9.54
CA ASP A 84 -6.77 -25.03 -9.17
C ASP A 84 -7.51 -24.29 -8.03
N LYS A 85 -8.82 -24.13 -8.23
CA LYS A 85 -9.74 -23.39 -7.35
C LYS A 85 -10.73 -24.31 -6.64
N ILE A 86 -10.75 -25.60 -6.98
CA ILE A 86 -11.74 -26.54 -6.44
C ILE A 86 -11.60 -26.65 -4.93
N GLY A 87 -12.73 -26.43 -4.23
CA GLY A 87 -12.81 -26.49 -2.77
C GLY A 87 -12.14 -25.32 -2.06
N LEU A 88 -11.82 -24.22 -2.76
CA LEU A 88 -11.34 -22.98 -2.17
C LEU A 88 -12.51 -22.01 -1.92
N ALA A 89 -12.41 -21.23 -0.85
CA ALA A 89 -13.27 -20.08 -0.61
C ALA A 89 -12.84 -18.90 -1.51
N ARG A 90 -13.74 -17.94 -1.72
CA ARG A 90 -13.55 -16.80 -2.62
C ARG A 90 -13.65 -15.50 -1.83
N THR A 91 -12.77 -14.56 -2.16
CA THR A 91 -12.72 -13.19 -1.61
C THR A 91 -12.40 -12.20 -2.72
N VAL A 92 -12.99 -11.00 -2.68
CA VAL A 92 -12.73 -9.94 -3.65
C VAL A 92 -12.27 -8.66 -2.95
N HIS A 93 -11.30 -7.99 -3.56
CA HIS A 93 -10.85 -6.67 -3.15
C HIS A 93 -11.02 -5.69 -4.30
N GLN A 94 -11.50 -4.49 -4.01
CA GLN A 94 -11.80 -3.49 -5.02
C GLN A 94 -11.25 -2.12 -4.64
N LEU A 95 -10.88 -1.37 -5.66
CA LEU A 95 -10.73 0.08 -5.58
C LEU A 95 -11.88 0.69 -6.37
N GLN A 96 -12.61 1.61 -5.73
CA GLN A 96 -13.73 2.31 -6.33
C GLN A 96 -13.56 3.82 -6.18
N GLU A 97 -14.22 4.55 -7.06
CA GLU A 97 -14.43 5.99 -6.95
C GLU A 97 -15.88 6.27 -6.56
N PHE A 98 -16.09 7.11 -5.54
CA PHE A 98 -17.40 7.60 -5.13
C PHE A 98 -17.31 9.10 -4.86
N GLU A 99 -18.08 9.91 -5.59
CA GLU A 99 -18.08 11.38 -5.47
C GLU A 99 -16.68 12.02 -5.55
N GLY A 100 -15.84 11.57 -6.49
CA GLY A 100 -14.47 12.06 -6.66
C GLY A 100 -13.49 11.61 -5.55
N LYS A 101 -13.91 10.73 -4.65
CA LYS A 101 -13.06 10.15 -3.61
C LYS A 101 -12.82 8.67 -3.88
N TYR A 102 -11.59 8.26 -3.64
CA TYR A 102 -11.19 6.87 -3.71
C TYR A 102 -11.62 6.11 -2.45
N ARG A 103 -12.11 4.89 -2.66
CA ARG A 103 -12.51 3.99 -1.59
C ARG A 103 -12.00 2.58 -1.86
N PHE A 104 -11.27 2.04 -0.89
CA PHE A 104 -10.93 0.63 -0.89
C PHE A 104 -12.08 -0.17 -0.27
N ILE A 105 -12.41 -1.29 -0.90
CA ILE A 105 -13.35 -2.26 -0.37
C ILE A 105 -12.59 -3.57 -0.24
N PHE A 106 -12.34 -3.96 1.01
CA PHE A 106 -11.74 -5.25 1.33
C PHE A 106 -12.83 -6.16 1.87
N GLU A 107 -13.12 -7.23 1.15
CA GLU A 107 -13.95 -8.31 1.67
C GLU A 107 -13.13 -9.09 2.72
N LEU A 108 -13.47 -8.92 4.00
CA LEU A 108 -12.73 -9.49 5.13
C LEU A 108 -13.21 -10.90 5.50
N ASN A 109 -13.42 -11.74 4.49
CA ASN A 109 -13.78 -13.15 4.67
C ASN A 109 -12.66 -13.92 5.41
N GLU A 110 -12.82 -15.24 5.54
CA GLU A 110 -11.87 -16.19 6.17
C GLU A 110 -10.46 -16.26 5.52
N ALA A 111 -10.08 -15.32 4.64
CA ALA A 111 -8.75 -15.29 4.07
C ALA A 111 -7.73 -14.82 5.10
N ALA A 112 -6.70 -15.62 5.36
CA ALA A 112 -5.59 -15.20 6.20
C ALA A 112 -4.83 -14.02 5.56
N ALA A 113 -4.23 -13.17 6.37
CA ALA A 113 -3.51 -11.99 5.90
C ALA A 113 -2.39 -12.35 4.89
N GLU A 114 -1.66 -13.45 5.14
CA GLU A 114 -0.65 -13.97 4.22
C GLU A 114 -1.24 -14.34 2.86
N GLN A 115 -2.48 -14.85 2.81
CA GLN A 115 -3.14 -15.24 1.57
C GLN A 115 -3.47 -14.01 0.71
N ASN A 116 -3.97 -12.95 1.34
CA ASN A 116 -4.26 -11.68 0.66
C ASN A 116 -2.98 -11.02 0.13
N ILE A 117 -1.91 -11.03 0.94
CA ILE A 117 -0.59 -10.51 0.55
C ILE A 117 0.00 -11.30 -0.62
N LEU A 118 -0.05 -12.64 -0.57
CA LEU A 118 0.44 -13.48 -1.65
C LEU A 118 -0.35 -13.29 -2.94
N ALA A 119 -1.68 -13.20 -2.87
CA ALA A 119 -2.48 -12.95 -4.06
C ALA A 119 -2.14 -11.60 -4.71
N ALA A 120 -1.95 -10.55 -3.90
CA ALA A 120 -1.51 -9.26 -4.40
C ALA A 120 -0.11 -9.35 -5.03
N ALA A 121 0.82 -10.06 -4.40
CA ALA A 121 2.17 -10.27 -4.93
C ALA A 121 2.14 -11.04 -6.25
N TYR A 122 1.52 -12.22 -6.32
CA TYR A 122 1.49 -13.02 -7.54
C TYR A 122 0.78 -12.33 -8.72
N SER A 123 -0.13 -11.39 -8.44
CA SER A 123 -0.75 -10.55 -9.47
C SER A 123 0.26 -9.67 -10.21
N ILE A 124 1.45 -9.40 -9.66
CA ILE A 124 2.53 -8.68 -10.36
C ILE A 124 2.90 -9.36 -11.68
N SER A 125 2.81 -10.69 -11.74
CA SER A 125 3.14 -11.45 -12.94
C SER A 125 2.25 -11.11 -14.14
N GLN A 126 1.05 -10.57 -13.91
CA GLN A 126 0.11 -10.16 -14.95
C GLN A 126 0.48 -8.83 -15.62
N PHE A 127 1.34 -8.01 -15.00
CA PHE A 127 1.85 -6.80 -15.64
C PHE A 127 3.01 -7.12 -16.57
N ALA A 128 3.13 -6.30 -17.62
CA ALA A 128 4.28 -6.31 -18.50
C ALA A 128 5.58 -6.12 -17.70
N TYR A 129 6.63 -6.86 -18.07
CA TYR A 129 7.91 -6.89 -17.34
C TYR A 129 8.46 -5.49 -17.01
N ARG A 130 8.36 -4.55 -17.98
CA ARG A 130 8.84 -3.17 -17.83
C ARG A 130 8.11 -2.35 -16.75
N GLU A 131 6.87 -2.71 -16.43
CA GLU A 131 6.02 -1.97 -15.48
C GLU A 131 6.14 -2.52 -14.04
N ARG A 132 6.59 -3.78 -13.89
CA ARG A 132 6.70 -4.45 -12.57
C ARG A 132 7.51 -3.66 -11.54
N PRO A 133 8.65 -3.02 -11.88
CA PRO A 133 9.41 -2.23 -10.90
C PRO A 133 8.58 -1.10 -10.28
N ALA A 134 7.73 -0.44 -11.06
CA ALA A 134 6.90 0.65 -10.55
C ALA A 134 5.83 0.14 -9.56
N VAL A 135 5.18 -0.98 -9.90
CA VAL A 135 4.20 -1.66 -9.03
C VAL A 135 4.86 -2.13 -7.73
N VAL A 136 6.01 -2.80 -7.83
CA VAL A 136 6.76 -3.31 -6.66
C VAL A 136 7.21 -2.17 -5.75
N ASN A 137 7.65 -1.04 -6.32
CA ASN A 137 8.01 0.14 -5.54
C ASN A 137 6.83 0.70 -4.74
N LEU A 138 5.63 0.72 -5.31
CA LEU A 138 4.40 1.12 -4.58
C LEU A 138 4.06 0.12 -3.47
N MET A 139 4.14 -1.18 -3.74
CA MET A 139 3.90 -2.21 -2.74
C MET A 139 4.92 -2.17 -1.59
N HIS A 140 6.19 -1.90 -1.87
CA HIS A 140 7.21 -1.66 -0.84
C HIS A 140 6.94 -0.39 -0.03
N LYS A 141 6.47 0.69 -0.68
CA LYS A 141 6.08 1.92 0.01
C LYS A 141 4.90 1.67 0.95
N ALA A 142 3.93 0.87 0.51
CA ALA A 142 2.73 0.53 1.28
C ALA A 142 3.00 -0.18 2.61
N VAL A 143 4.05 -1.00 2.69
CA VAL A 143 4.46 -1.69 3.94
C VAL A 143 4.69 -0.72 5.10
N LYS A 144 5.13 0.50 4.78
CA LYS A 144 5.45 1.52 5.78
C LYS A 144 4.21 2.28 6.23
N TRP A 145 3.06 2.11 5.60
CA TRP A 145 1.84 2.81 6.03
C TRP A 145 1.40 2.34 7.42
N ARG A 146 0.92 3.29 8.24
CA ARG A 146 0.49 3.07 9.63
C ARG A 146 -0.91 3.61 9.91
N GLY A 147 -1.60 4.14 8.90
CA GLY A 147 -2.94 4.70 9.01
C GLY A 147 -4.02 3.79 8.43
N GLU A 148 -5.24 4.30 8.37
CA GLU A 148 -6.33 3.67 7.62
C GLU A 148 -6.05 3.70 6.11
N VAL A 149 -6.39 2.63 5.40
CA VAL A 149 -6.20 2.52 3.94
C VAL A 149 -7.35 3.24 3.23
N GLY A 150 -7.18 4.54 3.00
CA GLY A 150 -8.16 5.43 2.35
C GLY A 150 -7.50 6.53 1.51
N THR A 151 -8.10 7.71 1.48
CA THR A 151 -7.60 8.84 0.67
C THR A 151 -6.21 9.31 1.09
N ASP A 152 -5.92 9.34 2.39
CA ASP A 152 -4.60 9.73 2.91
C ASP A 152 -3.51 8.74 2.47
N PHE A 153 -3.86 7.44 2.44
CA PHE A 153 -2.95 6.41 1.94
C PHE A 153 -2.63 6.60 0.46
N ILE A 154 -3.62 6.98 -0.35
CA ILE A 154 -3.43 7.27 -1.77
C ILE A 154 -2.53 8.49 -1.95
N SER A 155 -2.79 9.57 -1.20
CA SER A 155 -1.93 10.75 -1.19
C SER A 155 -0.49 10.39 -0.79
N TYR A 156 -0.34 9.55 0.25
CA TYR A 156 0.95 9.01 0.67
C TYR A 156 1.62 8.18 -0.42
N LEU A 157 0.92 7.32 -1.15
CA LEU A 157 1.53 6.55 -2.25
C LEU A 157 2.03 7.48 -3.36
N LEU A 158 1.22 8.48 -3.70
CA LEU A 158 1.38 9.35 -4.86
C LEU A 158 2.27 10.56 -4.64
N SER A 159 2.69 10.85 -3.40
CA SER A 159 3.60 11.94 -3.04
C SER A 159 4.97 11.97 -3.77
N ARG A 160 5.25 11.04 -4.69
CA ARG A 160 6.41 11.09 -5.60
C ARG A 160 6.06 11.45 -7.05
N HIS A 161 4.78 11.61 -7.38
CA HIS A 161 4.27 11.84 -8.73
C HIS A 161 3.35 13.08 -8.75
N ASP A 162 3.94 14.27 -8.71
CA ASP A 162 3.20 15.55 -8.73
C ASP A 162 2.28 15.70 -9.95
N LYS A 163 2.63 15.06 -11.08
CA LYS A 163 1.79 15.01 -12.29
C LYS A 163 0.50 14.20 -12.10
N PHE A 164 0.48 13.22 -11.20
CA PHE A 164 -0.65 12.32 -11.01
C PHE A 164 -1.67 12.88 -10.01
N VAL A 165 -1.23 13.64 -8.99
CA VAL A 165 -2.15 14.35 -8.08
C VAL A 165 -2.99 15.39 -8.84
N ALA A 166 -2.37 16.04 -9.84
CA ALA A 166 -3.07 16.95 -10.76
C ALA A 166 -4.07 16.22 -11.68
N ASP A 167 -3.72 15.04 -12.21
CA ASP A 167 -4.62 14.23 -13.05
C ASP A 167 -5.81 13.61 -12.27
N LEU A 168 -5.73 13.58 -10.93
CA LEU A 168 -6.78 13.04 -10.04
C LEU A 168 -7.66 14.09 -9.35
N GLY A 169 -7.53 15.38 -9.70
CA GLY A 169 -8.43 16.42 -9.20
C GLY A 169 -8.28 16.78 -7.72
N HIS A 170 -7.15 16.43 -7.09
CA HIS A 170 -6.84 16.78 -5.70
C HIS A 170 -5.93 18.02 -5.62
N GLU A 171 -5.98 18.74 -4.49
CA GLU A 171 -4.97 19.73 -4.13
C GLU A 171 -3.59 19.05 -4.16
N SER A 172 -2.61 19.68 -4.82
CA SER A 172 -1.29 19.12 -5.14
C SER A 172 -0.57 18.43 -3.96
N SER A 173 0.40 17.54 -4.24
CA SER A 173 1.29 16.96 -3.21
C SER A 173 1.90 18.04 -2.31
N GLU A 174 2.25 19.18 -2.91
CA GLU A 174 2.78 20.35 -2.21
C GLU A 174 1.75 20.94 -1.25
N SER A 175 0.49 21.09 -1.67
CA SER A 175 -0.61 21.57 -0.82
C SER A 175 -0.82 20.68 0.41
N TRP A 176 -0.78 19.35 0.26
CA TRP A 176 -0.82 18.43 1.38
C TRP A 176 0.40 18.61 2.30
N ALA A 177 1.61 18.68 1.74
CA ALA A 177 2.83 18.81 2.51
C ALA A 177 2.88 20.14 3.31
N LEU A 178 2.42 21.23 2.69
CA LEU A 178 2.23 22.53 3.33
C LEU A 178 1.25 22.43 4.51
N LYS A 179 0.11 21.76 4.31
CA LYS A 179 -0.88 21.55 5.36
C LYS A 179 -0.34 20.71 6.53
N VAL A 180 0.40 19.63 6.24
CA VAL A 180 1.00 18.76 7.27
C VAL A 180 2.04 19.51 8.11
N LEU A 181 2.86 20.34 7.47
CA LEU A 181 3.87 21.16 8.13
C LEU A 181 3.32 22.47 8.71
N GLY A 182 2.03 22.76 8.53
CA GLY A 182 1.39 24.00 8.99
C GLY A 182 1.96 25.26 8.35
N ILE A 183 2.43 25.15 7.10
CA ILE A 183 2.99 26.26 6.32
C ILE A 183 1.89 26.83 5.44
N SER A 184 1.52 28.08 5.66
CA SER A 184 0.47 28.76 4.89
C SER A 184 0.98 29.47 3.63
N ILE A 185 2.31 29.52 3.44
CA ILE A 185 2.95 30.20 2.32
C ILE A 185 3.06 29.23 1.15
N THR A 186 2.58 29.64 -0.02
CA THR A 186 2.85 28.97 -1.29
C THR A 186 4.32 29.17 -1.65
N ASN A 187 5.08 28.08 -1.80
CA ASN A 187 6.52 28.06 -2.08
C ASN A 187 7.45 28.52 -0.93
N PRO A 188 7.47 27.81 0.21
CA PRO A 188 8.34 28.13 1.34
C PRO A 188 9.82 27.89 1.01
N ASP A 189 10.69 28.66 1.66
CA ASP A 189 12.14 28.40 1.60
C ASP A 189 12.52 27.12 2.36
N ASP A 190 13.61 26.52 1.90
CA ASP A 190 14.21 25.29 2.40
C ASP A 190 14.43 25.31 3.92
N ASP A 191 14.87 26.46 4.45
CA ASP A 191 15.13 26.66 5.86
C ASP A 191 13.84 26.72 6.69
N GLU A 192 12.76 27.28 6.15
CA GLU A 192 11.46 27.32 6.83
C GLU A 192 10.85 25.92 6.93
N VAL A 193 10.93 25.13 5.85
CA VAL A 193 10.50 23.72 5.84
C VAL A 193 11.28 22.92 6.91
N LYS A 194 12.61 23.04 6.94
CA LYS A 194 13.46 22.36 7.93
C LYS A 194 13.17 22.83 9.36
N LYS A 195 12.85 24.11 9.56
CA LYS A 195 12.51 24.68 10.87
C LYS A 195 11.17 24.17 11.38
N GLN A 196 10.12 24.20 10.57
CA GLN A 196 8.80 23.69 10.95
C GLN A 196 8.82 22.19 11.19
N PHE A 197 9.51 21.42 10.34
CA PHE A 197 9.71 19.99 10.57
C PHE A 197 10.37 19.73 11.94
N ARG A 198 11.47 20.41 12.27
CA ARG A 198 12.14 20.24 13.57
C ARG A 198 11.28 20.69 14.76
N LYS A 199 10.41 21.68 14.57
CA LYS A 199 9.47 22.14 15.59
C LYS A 199 8.41 21.07 15.87
N LEU A 200 7.75 20.59 14.82
CA LEU A 200 6.68 19.60 14.90
C LEU A 200 7.20 18.23 15.34
N LEU A 201 8.39 17.84 14.91
CA LEU A 201 9.01 16.58 15.35
C LEU A 201 9.30 16.60 16.86
N ARG A 202 9.78 17.73 17.38
CA ARG A 202 10.02 17.91 18.83
C ARG A 202 8.73 17.92 19.65
N SER A 203 7.66 18.52 19.13
CA SER A 203 6.35 18.54 19.83
C SER A 203 5.62 17.20 19.79
N THR A 204 6.02 16.29 18.89
CA THR A 204 5.42 14.95 18.75
C THR A 204 6.11 13.92 19.66
N HIS A 205 7.10 14.32 20.47
CA HIS A 205 7.90 13.38 21.26
C HIS A 205 7.06 12.64 22.33
N PRO A 206 7.16 11.30 22.42
CA PRO A 206 6.37 10.49 23.32
C PRO A 206 7.01 10.46 24.71
N ASP A 207 6.50 11.23 25.67
CA ASP A 207 6.99 11.11 27.04
C ASP A 207 5.93 10.78 28.09
N THR A 208 4.68 10.51 27.68
CA THR A 208 3.67 9.89 28.56
C THR A 208 2.52 9.39 27.69
N GLY A 209 2.39 8.08 27.47
CA GLY A 209 1.23 7.57 26.71
C GLY A 209 1.14 6.06 26.60
N SER A 210 -0.07 5.54 26.81
CA SER A 210 -0.49 4.16 26.54
C SER A 210 -0.23 3.74 25.08
N ASP A 211 -0.33 2.46 24.78
CA ASP A 211 0.04 1.93 23.46
C ASP A 211 -0.72 2.55 22.28
N ASP A 212 -1.99 2.99 22.47
CA ASP A 212 -2.76 3.72 21.45
C ASP A 212 -2.13 5.08 21.08
N VAL A 213 -1.54 5.78 22.05
CA VAL A 213 -0.88 7.08 21.83
C VAL A 213 0.43 6.90 21.05
N LYS A 214 1.13 5.76 21.23
CA LYS A 214 2.36 5.46 20.50
C LYS A 214 2.12 5.23 19.01
N VAL A 215 1.00 4.60 18.64
CA VAL A 215 0.62 4.37 17.24
C VAL A 215 0.37 5.70 16.52
N ASP A 216 -0.31 6.64 17.16
CA ASP A 216 -0.60 7.97 16.59
C ASP A 216 0.67 8.82 16.45
N VAL A 217 1.58 8.76 17.42
CA VAL A 217 2.90 9.39 17.36
C VAL A 217 3.74 8.88 16.18
N ALA A 218 3.78 7.56 15.98
CA ALA A 218 4.52 6.95 14.88
C ALA A 218 3.98 7.40 13.51
N ARG A 219 2.64 7.42 13.35
CA ARG A 219 1.97 7.91 12.15
C ARG A 219 2.28 9.39 11.91
N ARG A 220 2.22 10.22 12.95
CA ARG A 220 2.52 11.66 12.86
C ARG A 220 3.95 11.94 12.45
N ILE A 221 4.94 11.21 13.00
CA ILE A 221 6.36 11.35 12.61
C ILE A 221 6.56 10.98 11.13
N GLN A 222 5.88 9.94 10.67
CA GLN A 222 5.93 9.51 9.27
C GLN A 222 5.37 10.58 8.33
N ASP A 223 4.21 11.15 8.65
CA ASP A 223 3.59 12.22 7.87
C ASP A 223 4.51 13.45 7.78
N LEU A 224 5.11 13.86 8.90
CA LEU A 224 6.08 14.97 8.95
C LEU A 224 7.31 14.70 8.08
N THR A 225 7.81 13.46 8.10
CA THR A 225 8.98 13.06 7.32
C THR A 225 8.69 13.08 5.82
N GLU A 226 7.51 12.60 5.42
CA GLU A 226 7.10 12.60 4.01
C GLU A 226 6.79 14.02 3.53
N ALA A 227 6.12 14.86 4.33
CA ALA A 227 5.87 16.26 3.99
C ALA A 227 7.16 17.06 3.78
N ARG A 228 8.15 16.90 4.67
CA ARG A 228 9.49 17.50 4.48
C ARG A 228 10.14 17.05 3.17
N ARG A 229 10.01 15.76 2.83
CA ARG A 229 10.61 15.20 1.62
C ARG A 229 10.00 15.80 0.35
N ILE A 230 8.69 16.03 0.34
CA ILE A 230 7.98 16.60 -0.82
C ILE A 230 8.44 18.03 -1.08
N LEU A 231 8.55 18.86 -0.04
CA LEU A 231 8.88 20.29 -0.19
C LEU A 231 10.37 20.61 -0.42
N LEU A 232 11.29 19.72 -0.04
CA LEU A 232 12.74 19.91 -0.21
C LEU A 232 13.28 19.21 -1.47
N ARG A 233 12.45 19.07 -2.50
CA ARG A 233 12.76 18.33 -3.72
C ARG A 233 13.61 19.14 -4.70
#